data_AF-D5BHV8-F1
#
_entry.id   AF-D5BHV8-F1
#
_cell.length_a   1.000
_cell.length_b   1.000
_cell.length_c   1.000
_cell.angle_alpha   90.00
_cell.angle_beta   90.00
_cell.angle_gamma   90.00
#
_symmetry.space_group_name_H-M   'P 1'
#
loop_
_entity.id
_entity.type
_entity.pdbx_description
1 polymer ?
#
loop_
_entity_poly.entity_id
_entity_poly.type
_entity_poly.pdbx_seq_one_letter_code
_entity_poly.pdbx_strand_id
1 'polypeptide(L)'
;MLTRVCVDIWAIWCGPWITGRSAENLQKAASKIESPKLNTIVSDVSNLNGIAVLEKAIAESKIKIDVLFLNVGTAVFNSIEQVTETDFDA
;
A
#
# COMPACT_ATOMS: atom_id res chain seq x y z
N MET A 1 -2.98 -15.01 -25.08
CA MET A 1 -2.48 -14.95 -23.70
C MET A 1 -1.73 -13.64 -23.54
N LEU A 2 -2.41 -12.59 -23.08
CA LEU A 2 -1.82 -11.26 -22.88
C LEU A 2 -1.97 -10.92 -21.39
N THR A 3 -0.85 -10.91 -20.67
CA THR A 3 -0.75 -10.36 -19.31
C THR A 3 -0.88 -8.85 -19.41
N ARG A 4 -2.04 -8.31 -19.00
CA ARG A 4 -2.27 -6.87 -18.87
C ARG A 4 -1.66 -6.40 -17.56
N VAL A 5 -0.78 -5.41 -17.65
CA VAL A 5 -0.32 -4.60 -16.52
C VAL A 5 -1.46 -3.65 -16.16
N CYS A 6 -2.02 -3.80 -14.95
CA CYS A 6 -3.08 -2.94 -14.43
C CYS A 6 -2.45 -1.72 -13.76
N VAL A 7 -2.33 -0.61 -14.48
CA VAL A 7 -2.17 0.73 -13.89
C VAL A 7 -3.38 1.54 -14.36
N ASP A 8 -4.02 2.22 -13.40
CA ASP A 8 -5.09 3.21 -13.59
C ASP A 8 -6.53 2.71 -13.88
N ILE A 9 -7.42 3.04 -12.94
CA ILE A 9 -8.89 3.16 -13.06
C ILE A 9 -9.71 1.90 -13.40
N TRP A 10 -9.13 0.81 -13.90
CA TRP A 10 -9.86 -0.40 -14.32
C TRP A 10 -9.68 -1.65 -13.42
N ALA A 11 -9.32 -1.46 -12.14
CA ALA A 11 -9.15 -2.53 -11.15
C ALA A 11 -10.47 -3.24 -10.71
N ILE A 12 -11.61 -2.97 -11.37
CA ILE A 12 -12.94 -3.48 -11.00
C ILE A 12 -13.02 -5.03 -11.02
N TRP A 13 -12.15 -5.69 -11.80
CA TRP A 13 -12.15 -7.15 -11.94
C TRP A 13 -11.18 -7.87 -11.00
N CYS A 14 -10.14 -7.20 -10.49
CA CYS A 14 -9.27 -7.77 -9.46
C CYS A 14 -9.89 -7.60 -8.07
N GLY A 15 -9.43 -8.38 -7.09
CA GLY A 15 -9.70 -8.13 -5.67
C GLY A 15 -8.54 -7.33 -5.08
N PRO A 16 -8.49 -6.00 -5.28
CA PRO A 16 -7.34 -5.20 -4.85
C PRO A 16 -7.23 -5.20 -3.33
N TRP A 17 -5.97 -5.13 -2.87
CA TRP A 17 -5.62 -4.86 -1.49
C TRP A 17 -4.96 -3.50 -1.44
N ILE A 18 -5.47 -2.60 -0.61
CA ILE A 18 -4.84 -1.30 -0.34
C ILE A 18 -4.33 -1.26 1.09
N THR A 19 -3.18 -0.62 1.28
CA THR A 19 -2.48 -0.59 2.56
C THR A 19 -2.08 0.82 2.92
N GLY A 20 -1.99 1.12 4.21
CA GLY A 20 -1.50 2.41 4.69
C GLY A 20 -1.52 2.54 6.21
N ARG A 21 -0.90 3.60 6.72
CA ARG A 21 -0.78 3.84 8.17
C ARG A 21 -2.07 4.31 8.85
N SER A 22 -2.96 4.98 8.11
CA SER A 22 -4.18 5.59 8.65
C SER A 22 -5.41 4.79 8.26
N ALA A 23 -6.07 4.19 9.25
CA ALA A 23 -7.36 3.51 9.08
C ALA A 23 -8.43 4.44 8.51
N GLU A 24 -8.45 5.70 8.95
CA GLU A 24 -9.38 6.71 8.48
C GLU A 24 -9.21 6.98 6.97
N ASN A 25 -7.96 7.16 6.51
CA ASN A 25 -7.69 7.39 5.09
C ASN A 25 -8.01 6.16 4.23
N LEU A 26 -7.74 4.96 4.74
CA LEU A 26 -8.13 3.72 4.08
C LEU A 26 -9.64 3.59 3.96
N GLN A 27 -10.38 3.96 5.00
CA GLN A 27 -11.85 3.95 4.97
C GLN A 27 -12.39 4.96 3.95
N LYS A 28 -11.86 6.20 3.92
CA LYS A 28 -12.21 7.20 2.90
C LYS A 28 -11.92 6.70 1.48
N ALA A 29 -10.77 6.05 1.27
CA ALA A 29 -10.42 5.46 -0.02
C ALA A 29 -11.37 4.32 -0.40
N ALA A 30 -11.68 3.42 0.54
CA ALA A 30 -12.61 2.31 0.31
C ALA A 30 -14.02 2.80 -0.03
N SER A 31 -14.51 3.82 0.70
CA SER A 31 -15.80 4.47 0.39
C SER A 31 -15.81 5.19 -0.95
N LYS A 32 -14.65 5.60 -1.50
CA LYS A 32 -14.59 6.22 -2.82
C LYS A 32 -14.46 5.21 -3.97
N ILE A 33 -13.81 4.08 -3.70
CA ILE A 33 -13.62 2.99 -4.68
C ILE A 33 -14.90 2.16 -4.81
N GLU A 34 -15.68 2.02 -3.73
CA GLU A 34 -16.98 1.34 -3.67
C GLU A 34 -16.98 -0.07 -4.30
N SER A 35 -15.89 -0.81 -4.12
CA SER A 35 -15.76 -2.18 -4.65
C SER A 35 -15.99 -3.22 -3.55
N PRO A 36 -16.91 -4.19 -3.75
CA PRO A 36 -17.13 -5.27 -2.78
C PRO A 36 -15.96 -6.27 -2.70
N LYS A 37 -15.00 -6.19 -3.63
CA LYS A 37 -13.80 -7.05 -3.65
C LYS A 37 -12.56 -6.37 -3.06
N LEU A 38 -12.67 -5.09 -2.68
CA LEU A 38 -11.57 -4.34 -2.10
C LEU A 38 -11.34 -4.80 -0.66
N ASN A 39 -10.08 -5.12 -0.36
CA ASN A 39 -9.61 -5.36 1.00
C ASN A 39 -8.69 -4.23 1.43
N THR A 40 -8.75 -3.87 2.71
CA THR A 40 -7.88 -2.83 3.28
C THR A 40 -7.10 -3.41 4.46
N ILE A 41 -5.80 -3.14 4.55
CA ILE A 41 -5.00 -3.48 5.74
C ILE A 41 -4.32 -2.21 6.26
N VAL A 42 -4.45 -1.95 7.55
CA VAL A 42 -3.61 -0.95 8.21
C VAL A 42 -2.22 -1.56 8.40
N SER A 43 -1.22 -0.95 7.77
CA SER A 43 0.16 -1.39 7.86
C SER A 43 1.12 -0.24 7.58
N ASP A 44 2.23 -0.23 8.31
CA ASP A 44 3.36 0.67 8.08
C ASP A 44 4.52 -0.09 7.44
N VAL A 45 4.86 0.25 6.20
CA VAL A 45 5.93 -0.44 5.47
C VAL A 45 7.31 0.15 5.76
N SER A 46 7.42 1.22 6.55
CA SER A 46 8.73 1.75 6.98
C SER A 46 9.39 0.87 8.05
N ASN A 47 8.68 -0.13 8.60
CA ASN A 47 9.23 -1.03 9.61
C ASN A 47 8.82 -2.50 9.39
N LEU A 48 9.66 -3.41 9.89
CA LEU A 48 9.49 -4.85 9.71
C LEU A 48 8.20 -5.40 10.35
N ASN A 49 7.74 -4.80 11.45
CA ASN A 49 6.52 -5.25 12.13
C ASN A 49 5.29 -5.02 11.26
N GLY A 50 5.18 -3.87 10.61
CA GLY A 50 4.09 -3.62 9.67
C GLY A 50 4.18 -4.51 8.44
N ILE A 51 5.38 -4.74 7.90
CA ILE A 51 5.57 -5.71 6.80
C ILE A 51 5.11 -7.12 7.20
N ALA A 52 5.42 -7.57 8.42
CA ALA A 52 4.97 -8.87 8.94
C ALA A 52 3.43 -8.96 9.07
N VAL A 53 2.75 -7.86 9.39
CA VAL A 53 1.28 -7.80 9.38
C VAL A 53 0.73 -8.04 7.98
N LEU A 54 1.33 -7.44 6.94
CA LEU A 54 0.93 -7.69 5.55
C LEU A 54 1.17 -9.14 5.14
N GLU A 55 2.35 -9.68 5.45
CA GLU A 55 2.70 -11.07 5.14
C GLU A 55 1.66 -12.04 5.73
N LYS A 56 1.36 -11.87 7.03
CA LYS A 56 0.37 -12.70 7.72
C LYS A 56 -1.01 -12.60 7.09
N ALA A 57 -1.49 -11.39 6.80
CA ALA A 57 -2.82 -11.19 6.22
C ALA A 57 -2.94 -11.83 4.83
N ILE A 58 -1.91 -11.70 3.99
CA ILE A 58 -1.88 -12.33 2.67
C ILE A 58 -1.84 -13.85 2.80
N ALA A 59 -0.98 -14.41 3.67
CA ALA A 59 -0.90 -15.85 3.90
C ALA A 59 -2.24 -16.45 4.36
N GLU A 60 -2.94 -15.77 5.27
CA GLU A 60 -4.25 -16.19 5.78
C GLU A 60 -5.35 -16.12 4.71
N SER A 61 -5.27 -15.13 3.81
CA SER A 61 -6.25 -14.96 2.73
C SER A 61 -6.17 -16.03 1.64
N LYS A 62 -5.07 -16.79 1.57
CA LYS A 62 -4.80 -17.83 0.55
C LYS A 62 -4.90 -17.32 -0.90
N ILE A 63 -4.72 -16.02 -1.11
CA ILE A 63 -4.67 -15.44 -2.45
C ILE A 63 -3.26 -15.53 -3.03
N LYS A 64 -3.18 -15.49 -4.37
CA LYS A 64 -1.91 -15.27 -5.07
C LYS A 64 -1.78 -13.77 -5.37
N ILE A 65 -0.59 -13.21 -5.13
CA ILE A 65 -0.26 -11.85 -5.58
C ILE A 65 0.24 -11.94 -7.02
N ASP A 66 -0.54 -11.39 -7.95
CA ASP A 66 -0.13 -11.29 -9.36
C ASP A 66 0.66 -10.00 -9.66
N VAL A 67 0.34 -8.92 -8.94
CA VAL A 67 1.00 -7.60 -9.09
C VAL A 67 1.16 -6.96 -7.72
N LEU A 68 2.35 -6.40 -7.45
CA LEU A 68 2.66 -5.65 -6.24
C LEU A 68 3.08 -4.22 -6.61
N PHE A 69 2.39 -3.24 -6.02
CA PHE A 69 2.68 -1.81 -6.21
C PHE A 69 3.30 -1.23 -4.94
N LEU A 70 4.59 -0.89 -5.00
CA LEU A 70 5.31 -0.21 -3.94
C LEU A 70 5.26 1.31 -4.18
N ASN A 71 4.10 1.91 -3.91
CA ASN A 71 3.83 3.32 -4.24
C ASN A 71 4.01 4.29 -3.05
N VAL A 72 4.17 3.77 -1.83
CA VAL A 72 4.29 4.62 -0.64
C VAL A 72 5.69 5.22 -0.57
N GLY A 73 5.76 6.54 -0.47
CA GLY A 73 6.99 7.29 -0.32
C GLY A 73 6.72 8.56 0.49
N THR A 74 7.72 8.96 1.26
CA THR A 74 7.77 10.21 2.01
C THR A 74 8.90 11.07 1.44
N ALA A 75 8.83 12.38 1.67
CA ALA A 75 9.90 13.28 1.27
C ALA A 75 10.04 14.38 2.32
N VAL A 76 11.28 14.70 2.65
CA VAL A 76 11.66 15.86 3.45
C VAL A 76 12.30 16.87 2.50
N PHE A 77 11.87 18.14 2.57
CA PHE A 77 12.39 19.20 1.72
C PHE A 77 13.17 20.20 2.56
N ASN A 78 14.49 20.20 2.39
CA ASN A 78 15.39 21.16 3.02
C ASN A 78 16.62 21.41 2.14
N SER A 79 17.44 22.42 2.46
CA SER A 79 18.76 22.54 1.84
C SER A 79 19.64 21.36 2.24
N ILE A 80 20.48 20.85 1.33
CA ILE A 80 21.27 19.63 1.56
C ILE A 80 22.17 19.74 2.80
N GLU A 81 22.65 20.95 3.11
CA GLU A 81 23.49 21.22 4.28
C GLU A 81 22.71 21.19 5.62
N GLN A 82 21.37 21.25 5.55
CA GLN A 82 20.48 21.26 6.72
C GLN A 82 19.70 19.95 6.88
N VAL A 83 19.89 18.97 5.99
CA VAL A 83 19.33 17.62 6.14
C VAL A 83 20.11 16.88 7.22
N THR A 84 19.40 16.26 8.15
CA THR A 84 19.95 15.46 9.25
C THR A 84 19.90 13.97 8.94
N GLU A 85 20.66 13.14 9.65
CA GLU A 85 20.58 11.67 9.51
C GLU A 85 19.15 11.16 9.74
N THR A 86 18.44 11.75 10.72
CA THR A 86 17.04 11.43 11.00
C THR A 86 16.12 11.69 9.81
N ASP A 87 16.43 12.65 8.94
CA ASP A 87 15.65 12.92 7.73
C ASP A 87 15.89 11.87 6.64
N PHE A 88 17.06 11.23 6.62
CA PHE A 88 17.37 10.09 5.74
C PHE A 88 16.76 8.78 6.24
N ASP A 89 16.61 8.62 7.56
CA ASP A 89 16.02 7.44 8.22
C ASP A 89 14.48 7.48 8.34
N ALA A 90 13.84 8.55 7.84
CA ALA A 90 12.41 8.85 8.02
C ALA A 90 11.44 7.95 7.22
#